data_AF-A0A7S0AI50-F1
#
_entry.id   AF-A0A7S0AI50-F1
#
_cell.length_a   1.000
_cell.length_b   1.000
_cell.length_c   1.000
_cell.angle_alpha   90.00
_cell.angle_beta   90.00
_cell.angle_gamma   90.00
#
_symmetry.space_group_name_H-M   'P 1'
#
loop_
_entity.id
_entity.type
_entity.pdbx_description
1 polymer ?
#
loop_
_entity_poly.entity_id
_entity_poly.type
_entity_poly.pdbx_seq_one_letter_code
_entity_poly.pdbx_strand_id
1 'polypeptide(L)'
;SPLPPHLPQRRAMEHTAGAWPAEAQEPCCGCCPLFWGVKMISLVSVSVGTFSLLSLSGAPFPGDQDAQGHPLDNTVKNILLVHYAWAVFHVAGLMVGCQGLVGLRTRDAVRIRGLCYYYAVTLILEVPTFIYYIAGACHVLHAVKLLERKVPGERLPSCEKERWQLFEQAIILCTVHACFARAAWALAKYFERGPTAGPLLGEEDTEDGGLRAPLLAWPVPTSSMPRQAPAPRAQGF
;
A
#
# COMPACT_ATOMS: atom_id res chain seq x y z
N SER A 1 -50.62 -8.72 54.10
CA SER A 1 -49.29 -8.52 53.50
C SER A 1 -49.43 -7.80 52.18
N PRO A 2 -48.90 -6.56 52.05
CA PRO A 2 -48.96 -5.82 50.80
C PRO A 2 -47.84 -6.27 49.83
N LEU A 3 -48.18 -6.39 48.55
CA LEU A 3 -47.23 -6.69 47.47
C LEU A 3 -46.28 -5.50 47.20
N PRO A 4 -45.02 -5.76 46.80
CA PRO A 4 -44.11 -4.71 46.37
C PRO A 4 -44.45 -4.17 44.97
N PRO A 5 -44.10 -2.89 44.68
CA PRO A 5 -44.45 -2.20 43.46
C PRO A 5 -43.58 -2.61 42.26
N HIS A 6 -44.20 -2.53 41.10
CA HIS A 6 -43.66 -2.75 39.76
C HIS A 6 -42.29 -2.07 39.55
N LEU A 7 -41.28 -2.88 39.21
CA LEU A 7 -40.04 -2.40 38.63
C LEU A 7 -40.31 -1.84 37.22
N PRO A 8 -39.73 -0.69 36.84
CA PRO A 8 -39.86 -0.13 35.51
C PRO A 8 -39.14 -1.04 34.51
N GLN A 9 -39.95 -1.56 33.59
CA GLN A 9 -39.58 -2.30 32.40
C GLN A 9 -38.56 -1.48 31.60
N ARG A 10 -37.26 -1.75 31.76
CA ARG A 10 -36.22 -1.25 30.86
C ARG A 10 -36.55 -1.78 29.47
N ARG A 11 -37.15 -0.92 28.64
CA ARG A 11 -37.22 -1.12 27.19
C ARG A 11 -35.79 -1.37 26.71
N ALA A 12 -35.54 -2.58 26.25
CA ALA A 12 -34.47 -2.81 25.30
C ALA A 12 -34.73 -1.86 24.14
N MET A 13 -33.91 -0.82 24.02
CA MET A 13 -33.75 -0.13 22.75
C MET A 13 -33.14 -1.17 21.82
N GLU A 14 -34.00 -1.89 21.13
CA GLU A 14 -33.65 -2.46 19.84
C GLU A 14 -33.12 -1.29 19.01
N HIS A 15 -31.79 -1.18 18.96
CA HIS A 15 -31.09 -0.62 17.84
C HIS A 15 -31.45 -1.48 16.62
N THR A 16 -32.65 -1.30 16.09
CA THR A 16 -32.89 -1.39 14.65
C THR A 16 -32.04 -0.29 14.03
N ALA A 17 -30.75 -0.59 13.92
CA ALA A 17 -29.88 0.04 12.96
C ALA A 17 -30.67 -0.02 11.65
N GLY A 18 -31.21 1.13 11.26
CA GLY A 18 -31.92 1.29 10.01
C GLY A 18 -31.01 0.73 8.93
N ALA A 19 -31.37 -0.44 8.43
CA ALA A 19 -30.95 -0.90 7.13
C ALA A 19 -31.59 0.07 6.14
N TRP A 20 -30.96 1.24 6.00
CA TRP A 20 -31.13 2.05 4.83
C TRP A 20 -30.79 1.13 3.67
N PRO A 21 -31.71 0.89 2.73
CA PRO A 21 -31.32 0.27 1.48
C PRO A 21 -30.27 1.22 0.90
N ALA A 22 -29.01 0.80 0.98
CA ALA A 22 -27.95 1.46 0.25
C ALA A 22 -28.41 1.40 -1.20
N GLU A 23 -28.96 2.50 -1.72
CA GLU A 23 -29.07 2.70 -3.15
C GLU A 23 -27.71 2.32 -3.69
N ALA A 24 -27.71 1.30 -4.54
CA ALA A 24 -26.52 0.74 -5.13
C ALA A 24 -25.93 1.81 -6.06
N GLN A 25 -25.23 2.78 -5.46
CA GLN A 25 -24.60 3.85 -6.21
C GLN A 25 -23.52 3.23 -7.06
N GLU A 26 -23.53 3.68 -8.32
CA GLU A 26 -22.74 3.15 -9.40
C GLU A 26 -21.28 3.04 -8.95
N PRO A 27 -20.66 1.85 -9.09
CA PRO A 27 -19.26 1.70 -8.79
C PRO A 27 -18.52 2.76 -9.62
N CYS A 28 -17.73 3.63 -8.97
CA CYS A 28 -16.72 4.41 -9.68
C CYS A 28 -16.10 3.49 -10.72
N CYS A 29 -16.25 3.84 -12.01
CA CYS A 29 -15.83 3.01 -13.13
C CYS A 29 -14.47 2.40 -12.81
N GLY A 30 -14.29 1.09 -13.05
CA GLY A 30 -13.06 0.35 -12.70
C GLY A 30 -11.75 0.95 -13.24
N CYS A 31 -11.84 2.02 -14.05
CA CYS A 31 -10.77 2.88 -14.55
C CYS A 31 -10.29 3.97 -13.58
N CYS A 32 -10.80 4.07 -12.34
CA CYS A 32 -10.26 5.04 -11.37
C CYS A 32 -8.78 4.71 -11.07
N PRO A 33 -7.83 5.60 -11.40
CA PRO A 33 -6.40 5.31 -11.31
C PRO A 33 -5.96 5.01 -9.87
N LEU A 34 -6.63 5.60 -8.87
CA LEU A 34 -6.36 5.32 -7.46
C LEU A 34 -6.74 3.89 -7.06
N PHE A 35 -7.92 3.42 -7.47
CA PHE A 35 -8.39 2.06 -7.16
C PHE A 35 -7.54 1.01 -7.88
N TRP A 36 -7.25 1.24 -9.16
CA TRP A 36 -6.36 0.38 -9.94
C TRP A 36 -4.93 0.37 -9.37
N GLY A 37 -4.43 1.53 -8.97
CA GLY A 37 -3.13 1.67 -8.32
C GLY A 37 -3.03 0.83 -7.04
N VAL A 38 -3.98 0.97 -6.12
CA VAL A 38 -3.98 0.16 -4.87
C VAL A 38 -4.18 -1.33 -5.15
N LYS A 39 -4.96 -1.70 -6.18
CA LYS A 39 -5.07 -3.10 -6.63
C LYS A 39 -3.73 -3.64 -7.10
N MET A 40 -3.01 -2.90 -7.95
CA MET A 40 -1.68 -3.31 -8.44
C MET A 40 -0.67 -3.40 -7.31
N ILE A 41 -0.67 -2.43 -6.38
CA ILE A 41 0.17 -2.47 -5.17
C ILE A 41 -0.10 -3.75 -4.38
N SER A 42 -1.37 -4.06 -4.11
CA SER A 42 -1.76 -5.26 -3.35
C SER A 42 -1.28 -6.54 -4.04
N LEU A 43 -1.43 -6.62 -5.38
CA LEU A 43 -0.96 -7.77 -6.16
C LEU A 43 0.57 -7.89 -6.10
N VAL A 44 1.31 -6.78 -6.19
CA VAL A 44 2.77 -6.78 -6.03
C VAL A 44 3.16 -7.27 -4.64
N SER A 45 2.50 -6.81 -3.57
CA SER A 45 2.79 -7.29 -2.20
C SER A 45 2.59 -8.81 -2.08
N VAL A 46 1.50 -9.34 -2.64
CA VAL A 46 1.23 -10.79 -2.67
C VAL A 46 2.29 -11.52 -3.49
N SER A 47 2.69 -10.98 -4.63
CA SER A 47 3.71 -11.59 -5.50
C SER A 47 5.06 -11.70 -4.77
N VAL A 48 5.55 -10.58 -4.23
CA VAL A 48 6.83 -10.51 -3.51
C VAL A 48 6.80 -11.40 -2.27
N GLY A 49 5.70 -11.40 -1.52
CA GLY A 49 5.54 -12.26 -0.36
C GLY A 49 5.51 -13.75 -0.72
N THR A 50 4.89 -14.12 -1.85
CA THR A 50 4.90 -15.50 -2.36
C THR A 50 6.31 -15.93 -2.75
N PHE A 51 7.04 -15.10 -3.51
CA PHE A 51 8.44 -15.39 -3.85
C PHE A 51 9.34 -15.51 -2.62
N SER A 52 9.12 -14.68 -1.60
CA SER A 52 9.85 -14.75 -0.34
C SER A 52 9.53 -16.01 0.44
N LEU A 53 8.27 -16.44 0.45
CA LEU A 53 7.87 -17.71 1.06
C LEU A 53 8.54 -18.90 0.36
N LEU A 54 8.62 -18.86 -0.97
CA LEU A 54 9.30 -19.88 -1.76
C LEU A 54 10.82 -19.87 -1.51
N SER A 55 11.45 -18.70 -1.39
CA SER A 55 12.91 -18.63 -1.11
C SER A 55 13.26 -19.23 0.26
N LEU A 56 12.39 -19.04 1.26
CA LEU A 56 12.56 -19.64 2.59
C LEU A 56 12.50 -21.18 2.55
N SER A 57 11.74 -21.76 1.62
CA SER A 57 11.62 -23.23 1.50
C SER A 57 12.85 -23.91 0.89
N GLY A 58 13.67 -23.17 0.14
CA GLY A 58 14.86 -23.68 -0.53
C GLY A 58 16.19 -23.28 0.09
N ALA A 59 16.19 -22.39 1.09
CA ALA A 59 17.41 -21.84 1.67
C ALA A 59 17.96 -22.75 2.80
N PRO A 60 19.24 -23.17 2.74
CA PRO A 60 19.87 -23.91 3.83
C PRO A 60 19.95 -23.05 5.08
N PHE A 61 19.56 -23.60 6.24
CA PHE A 61 19.54 -22.85 7.49
C PHE A 61 20.96 -22.44 7.92
N PRO A 62 21.14 -21.23 8.50
CA PRO A 62 22.45 -20.72 8.96
C PRO A 62 23.15 -21.55 10.06
N GLY A 63 22.56 -22.65 10.51
CA GLY A 63 23.06 -23.50 11.59
C GLY A 63 23.84 -24.73 11.14
N ASP A 64 23.77 -25.11 9.86
CA ASP A 64 24.34 -26.38 9.35
C ASP A 64 25.74 -26.24 8.72
N GLN A 65 26.33 -25.04 8.66
CA GLN A 65 27.71 -24.86 8.19
C GLN A 65 28.66 -24.70 9.38
N ASP A 66 29.38 -25.78 9.66
CA ASP A 66 30.38 -25.92 10.72
C ASP A 66 31.49 -24.85 10.66
N ALA A 67 31.57 -24.06 11.72
CA ALA A 67 32.75 -23.83 12.55
C ALA A 67 34.15 -23.75 11.88
N GLN A 68 34.34 -22.89 10.89
CA GLN A 68 35.67 -22.34 10.58
C GLN A 68 35.66 -20.82 10.77
N GLY A 69 36.22 -20.39 11.90
CA GLY A 69 36.22 -19.00 12.40
C GLY A 69 36.98 -17.99 11.54
N HIS A 70 36.58 -17.83 10.28
CA HIS A 70 37.04 -16.78 9.41
C HIS A 70 36.25 -15.49 9.74
N PRO A 71 36.88 -14.31 9.85
CA PRO A 71 36.17 -13.06 10.09
C PRO A 71 35.14 -12.70 8.99
N LEU A 72 35.24 -13.35 7.83
CA LEU A 72 34.26 -13.23 6.75
C LEU A 72 32.91 -13.89 7.09
N ASP A 73 32.93 -14.89 7.96
CA ASP A 73 31.76 -15.68 8.35
C ASP A 73 30.74 -14.82 9.13
N ASN A 74 31.21 -13.91 10.00
CA ASN A 74 30.34 -13.01 10.75
C ASN A 74 29.59 -12.02 9.85
N THR A 75 30.24 -11.46 8.83
CA THR A 75 29.58 -10.53 7.88
C THR A 75 28.57 -11.27 7.01
N VAL A 76 28.92 -12.45 6.50
CA VAL A 76 28.02 -13.29 5.70
C VAL A 76 26.81 -13.72 6.53
N LYS A 77 27.03 -14.16 7.77
CA LYS A 77 25.95 -14.53 8.71
C LYS A 77 25.01 -13.36 9.00
N ASN A 78 25.53 -12.15 9.19
CA ASN A 78 24.70 -10.96 9.41
C ASN A 78 23.88 -10.60 8.15
N ILE A 79 24.48 -10.67 6.96
CA ILE A 79 23.76 -10.44 5.70
C ILE A 79 22.65 -11.48 5.53
N LEU A 80 22.94 -12.75 5.81
CA LEU A 80 21.97 -13.83 5.73
C LEU A 80 20.82 -13.61 6.74
N LEU A 81 21.13 -13.20 7.97
CA LEU A 81 20.14 -12.89 8.99
C LEU A 81 19.23 -11.72 8.55
N VAL A 82 19.81 -10.65 7.99
CA VAL A 82 19.05 -9.53 7.42
C VAL A 82 18.16 -10.03 6.27
N HIS A 83 18.67 -10.89 5.40
CA HIS A 83 17.89 -11.47 4.30
C HIS A 83 16.71 -12.31 4.81
N TYR A 84 16.91 -13.15 5.81
CA TYR A 84 15.82 -13.91 6.45
C TYR A 84 14.80 -12.99 7.12
N ALA A 85 15.25 -11.94 7.81
CA ALA A 85 14.36 -10.96 8.43
C ALA A 85 13.47 -10.27 7.38
N TRP A 86 14.06 -9.88 6.24
CA TRP A 86 13.32 -9.32 5.10
C TRP A 86 12.36 -10.32 4.47
N ALA A 87 12.76 -11.58 4.31
CA ALA A 87 11.87 -12.62 3.79
C ALA A 87 10.64 -12.83 4.69
N VAL A 88 10.84 -12.90 6.01
CA VAL A 88 9.73 -12.99 6.98
C VAL A 88 8.85 -11.74 6.91
N PHE A 89 9.44 -10.56 6.80
CA PHE A 89 8.71 -9.31 6.67
C PHE A 89 7.87 -9.27 5.37
N HIS A 90 8.40 -9.75 4.25
CA HIS A 90 7.65 -9.88 2.99
C HIS A 90 6.54 -10.94 3.06
N VAL A 91 6.70 -12.00 3.84
CA VAL A 91 5.60 -12.94 4.13
C VAL A 91 4.47 -12.23 4.91
N ALA A 92 4.77 -11.31 5.81
CA ALA A 92 3.73 -10.45 6.40
C ALA A 92 3.08 -9.54 5.34
N GLY A 93 3.87 -9.05 4.38
CA GLY A 93 3.41 -8.32 3.19
C GLY A 93 2.42 -9.11 2.33
N LEU A 94 2.56 -10.43 2.22
CA LEU A 94 1.58 -11.31 1.56
C LEU A 94 0.20 -11.18 2.22
N MET A 95 0.16 -11.31 3.56
CA MET A 95 -1.08 -11.25 4.33
C MET A 95 -1.73 -9.87 4.21
N VAL A 96 -0.94 -8.80 4.29
CA VAL A 96 -1.41 -7.43 4.12
C VAL A 96 -1.90 -7.18 2.69
N GLY A 97 -1.21 -7.69 1.67
CA GLY A 97 -1.64 -7.62 0.27
C GLY A 97 -2.98 -8.31 0.03
N CYS A 98 -3.16 -9.52 0.58
CA CYS A 98 -4.43 -10.24 0.54
C CYS A 98 -5.54 -9.47 1.26
N GLN A 99 -5.27 -8.92 2.45
CA GLN A 99 -6.23 -8.08 3.17
C GLN A 99 -6.59 -6.82 2.37
N GLY A 100 -5.63 -6.22 1.68
CA GLY A 100 -5.83 -5.11 0.76
C GLY A 100 -6.80 -5.43 -0.37
N LEU A 101 -6.61 -6.58 -1.04
CA LEU A 101 -7.53 -7.05 -2.09
C LEU A 101 -8.95 -7.28 -1.55
N VAL A 102 -9.07 -7.89 -0.36
CA VAL A 102 -10.38 -8.06 0.28
C VAL A 102 -10.98 -6.70 0.65
N GLY A 103 -10.18 -5.78 1.19
CA GLY A 103 -10.60 -4.42 1.53
C GLY A 103 -11.10 -3.63 0.33
N LEU A 104 -10.46 -3.78 -0.84
CA LEU A 104 -10.94 -3.18 -2.08
C LEU A 104 -12.31 -3.74 -2.49
N ARG A 105 -12.52 -5.06 -2.33
CA ARG A 105 -13.78 -5.73 -2.67
C ARG A 105 -14.90 -5.36 -1.70
N THR A 106 -14.61 -5.27 -0.40
CA THR A 106 -15.58 -4.97 0.65
C THR A 106 -15.71 -3.47 0.95
N ARG A 107 -14.93 -2.62 0.28
CA ARG A 107 -14.80 -1.18 0.56
C ARG A 107 -14.47 -0.87 2.03
N ASP A 108 -13.63 -1.70 2.63
CA ASP A 108 -13.24 -1.61 4.05
C ASP A 108 -11.95 -0.79 4.20
N ALA A 109 -12.07 0.44 4.71
CA ALA A 109 -10.96 1.37 4.91
C ALA A 109 -9.89 0.84 5.87
N VAL A 110 -10.27 0.05 6.89
CA VAL A 110 -9.34 -0.45 7.91
C VAL A 110 -8.34 -1.43 7.27
N ARG A 111 -8.83 -2.30 6.39
CA ARG A 111 -7.97 -3.23 5.65
C ARG A 111 -7.02 -2.51 4.69
N ILE A 112 -7.48 -1.45 4.03
CA ILE A 112 -6.63 -0.63 3.14
C ILE A 112 -5.57 0.14 3.94
N ARG A 113 -5.88 0.59 5.16
CA ARG A 113 -4.86 1.20 6.06
C ARG A 113 -3.75 0.23 6.41
N GLY A 114 -4.03 -1.07 6.49
CA GLY A 114 -3.00 -2.11 6.68
C GLY A 114 -1.88 -2.01 5.64
N LEU A 115 -2.22 -1.81 4.36
CA LEU A 115 -1.24 -1.57 3.29
C LEU A 115 -0.43 -0.30 3.51
N CYS A 116 -1.08 0.80 3.91
CA CYS A 116 -0.39 2.05 4.22
C CYS A 116 0.64 1.86 5.33
N TYR A 117 0.25 1.23 6.45
CA TYR A 117 1.16 0.98 7.57
C TYR A 117 2.29 0.04 7.19
N TYR A 118 2.01 -1.01 6.42
CA TYR A 118 3.03 -1.93 5.93
C TYR A 118 4.10 -1.19 5.12
N TYR A 119 3.72 -0.37 4.14
CA TYR A 119 4.69 0.39 3.33
C TYR A 119 5.39 1.51 4.10
N ALA A 120 4.72 2.15 5.07
CA ALA A 120 5.36 3.13 5.96
C ALA A 120 6.43 2.46 6.85
N VAL A 121 6.12 1.31 7.44
CA VAL A 121 7.09 0.53 8.23
C VAL A 121 8.22 0.01 7.34
N THR A 122 7.90 -0.47 6.13
CA THR A 122 8.90 -0.88 5.14
C THR A 122 9.90 0.24 4.90
N LEU A 123 9.42 1.46 4.62
CA LEU A 123 10.27 2.63 4.39
C LEU A 123 11.17 2.94 5.60
N ILE A 124 10.63 2.86 6.83
CA ILE A 124 11.40 3.08 8.05
C ILE A 124 12.51 2.04 8.24
N LEU A 125 12.25 0.77 7.89
CA LEU A 125 13.23 -0.32 8.00
C LEU A 125 14.22 -0.35 6.85
N GLU A 126 13.82 0.13 5.67
CA GLU A 126 14.63 0.13 4.45
C GLU A 126 15.85 1.06 4.58
N VAL A 127 15.65 2.29 5.10
CA VAL A 127 16.71 3.30 5.26
C VAL A 127 17.89 2.79 6.10
N PRO A 128 17.72 2.27 7.34
CA PRO A 128 18.84 1.75 8.12
C PRO A 128 19.47 0.51 7.47
N THR A 129 18.67 -0.32 6.80
CA THR A 129 19.18 -1.47 6.05
C THR A 129 20.10 -1.02 4.91
N PHE A 130 19.73 0.02 4.16
CA PHE A 130 20.58 0.59 3.12
C PHE A 130 21.87 1.19 3.66
N ILE A 131 21.81 1.92 4.79
CA ILE A 131 23.02 2.46 5.43
C ILE A 131 23.96 1.32 5.82
N TYR A 132 23.42 0.23 6.38
CA TYR A 132 24.18 -0.96 6.71
C TYR A 132 24.81 -1.60 5.45
N TYR A 133 24.06 -1.77 4.36
CA TYR A 133 24.58 -2.33 3.12
C TYR A 133 25.65 -1.43 2.48
N ILE A 134 25.48 -0.11 2.45
CA ILE A 134 26.47 0.83 1.91
C ILE A 134 27.77 0.78 2.71
N ALA A 135 27.69 0.64 4.04
CA ALA A 135 28.87 0.49 4.89
C ALA A 135 29.57 -0.86 4.67
N GLY A 136 28.79 -1.94 4.48
CA GLY A 136 29.31 -3.30 4.26
C GLY A 136 29.80 -3.57 2.83
N ALA A 137 29.30 -2.87 1.82
CA ALA A 137 29.52 -3.17 0.40
C ALA A 137 31.01 -3.15 0.02
N CYS A 138 31.79 -2.17 0.51
CA CYS A 138 33.23 -2.15 0.22
C CYS A 138 33.97 -3.33 0.85
N HIS A 139 33.57 -3.76 2.05
CA HIS A 139 34.18 -4.91 2.72
C HIS A 139 33.91 -6.21 1.97
N VAL A 140 32.66 -6.42 1.53
CA VAL A 140 32.28 -7.59 0.73
C VAL A 140 32.98 -7.58 -0.63
N LEU A 141 33.00 -6.45 -1.33
CA LEU A 141 33.65 -6.33 -2.63
C LEU A 141 35.16 -6.57 -2.54
N HIS A 142 35.81 -6.10 -1.47
CA HIS A 142 37.22 -6.37 -1.22
C HIS A 142 37.47 -7.87 -0.95
N ALA A 143 36.58 -8.52 -0.20
CA ALA A 143 36.66 -9.96 0.05
C ALA A 143 36.48 -10.78 -1.24
N VAL A 144 35.51 -10.43 -2.09
CA VAL A 144 35.29 -11.07 -3.39
C VAL A 144 36.50 -10.84 -4.31
N LYS A 145 37.07 -9.63 -4.36
CA LYS A 145 38.32 -9.34 -5.11
C LYS A 145 39.49 -10.25 -4.71
N LEU A 146 39.60 -10.59 -3.42
CA LEU A 146 40.64 -11.50 -2.93
C LEU A 146 40.40 -12.95 -3.38
N LEU A 147 39.14 -13.37 -3.48
CA LEU A 147 38.76 -14.71 -3.96
C LEU A 147 38.87 -14.82 -5.48
N GLU A 148 38.40 -13.81 -6.22
CA GLU A 148 38.38 -13.76 -7.69
C GLU A 148 39.73 -13.46 -8.33
N ARG A 149 40.75 -13.01 -7.57
CA ARG A 149 42.14 -12.96 -8.09
C ARG A 149 42.63 -14.31 -8.65
N LYS A 150 41.91 -15.40 -8.39
CA LYS A 150 42.14 -16.73 -8.94
C LYS A 150 41.51 -16.97 -10.33
N VAL A 151 40.59 -16.11 -10.80
CA VAL A 151 39.90 -16.23 -12.09
C VAL A 151 40.27 -15.03 -12.97
N PRO A 152 41.11 -15.22 -14.01
CA PRO A 152 41.56 -14.13 -14.87
C PRO A 152 40.46 -13.72 -15.87
N GLY A 153 40.05 -12.45 -15.87
CA GLY A 153 39.30 -11.87 -16.98
C GLY A 153 38.27 -10.80 -16.63
N GLU A 154 37.70 -10.80 -15.43
CA GLU A 154 36.64 -9.85 -15.06
C GLU A 154 37.16 -8.69 -14.18
N ARG A 155 36.85 -7.47 -14.61
CA ARG A 155 37.18 -6.26 -13.87
C ARG A 155 36.01 -5.89 -12.97
N LEU A 156 36.09 -6.28 -11.70
CA LEU A 156 35.11 -5.90 -10.68
C LEU A 156 34.96 -4.38 -10.56
N PRO A 157 33.75 -3.86 -10.28
CA PRO A 157 33.49 -2.42 -10.18
C PRO A 157 34.33 -1.75 -9.07
N SER A 158 34.44 -0.41 -9.14
CA SER A 158 35.00 0.38 -8.04
C SER A 158 33.99 0.45 -6.89
N CYS A 159 34.46 0.50 -5.64
CA CYS A 159 33.51 0.58 -4.51
C CYS A 159 32.64 1.85 -4.57
N GLU A 160 33.21 2.96 -5.04
CA GLU A 160 32.45 4.21 -5.22
C GLU A 160 31.27 4.04 -6.18
N LYS A 161 31.48 3.35 -7.31
CA LYS A 161 30.42 3.06 -8.27
C LYS A 161 29.32 2.19 -7.67
N GLU A 162 29.69 1.15 -6.93
CA GLU A 162 28.74 0.27 -6.24
C GLU A 162 27.90 1.03 -5.20
N ARG A 163 28.55 1.87 -4.39
CA ARG A 163 27.87 2.71 -3.39
C ARG A 163 26.89 3.67 -4.04
N TRP A 164 27.25 4.26 -5.17
CA TRP A 164 26.37 5.16 -5.91
C TRP A 164 25.15 4.42 -6.47
N GLN A 165 25.35 3.23 -7.04
CA GLN A 165 24.24 2.40 -7.56
C GLN A 165 23.28 1.97 -6.45
N LEU A 166 23.80 1.53 -5.30
CA LEU A 166 22.98 1.20 -4.13
C LEU A 166 22.20 2.41 -3.61
N PHE A 167 22.81 3.60 -3.65
CA PHE A 167 22.16 4.84 -3.24
C PHE A 167 21.02 5.24 -4.20
N GLU A 168 21.24 5.18 -5.51
CA GLU A 168 20.19 5.42 -6.51
C GLU A 168 19.03 4.44 -6.36
N GLN A 169 19.33 3.16 -6.18
CA GLN A 169 18.32 2.13 -5.92
C GLN A 169 17.54 2.43 -4.64
N ALA A 170 18.22 2.86 -3.57
CA ALA A 170 17.57 3.22 -2.31
C ALA A 170 16.58 4.38 -2.47
N ILE A 171 16.95 5.43 -3.21
CA ILE A 171 16.07 6.56 -3.49
C ILE A 171 14.82 6.10 -4.25
N ILE A 172 14.99 5.29 -5.28
CA ILE A 172 13.88 4.78 -6.09
C ILE A 172 12.94 3.94 -5.22
N LEU A 173 13.46 2.99 -4.44
CA LEU A 173 12.63 2.15 -3.57
C LEU A 173 11.88 2.97 -2.51
N CYS A 174 12.57 3.88 -1.83
CA CYS A 174 11.93 4.76 -0.84
C CYS A 174 10.81 5.60 -1.46
N THR A 175 11.04 6.14 -2.66
CA THR A 175 10.05 6.93 -3.39
C THR A 175 8.82 6.09 -3.75
N VAL A 176 9.04 4.88 -4.27
CA VAL A 176 7.97 3.94 -4.61
C VAL A 176 7.15 3.57 -3.37
N HIS A 177 7.80 3.23 -2.25
CA HIS A 177 7.11 2.90 -1.00
C HIS A 177 6.31 4.09 -0.44
N ALA A 178 6.86 5.31 -0.50
CA ALA A 178 6.15 6.52 -0.09
C ALA A 178 4.91 6.76 -0.97
N CYS A 179 5.03 6.59 -2.29
CA CYS A 179 3.90 6.68 -3.22
C CYS A 179 2.84 5.62 -2.92
N PHE A 180 3.23 4.38 -2.62
CA PHE A 180 2.30 3.30 -2.29
C PHE A 180 1.56 3.56 -0.98
N ALA A 181 2.27 3.98 0.06
CA ALA A 181 1.67 4.36 1.33
C ALA A 181 0.66 5.50 1.14
N ARG A 182 1.04 6.55 0.39
CA ARG A 182 0.15 7.68 0.08
C ARG A 182 -1.09 7.26 -0.70
N ALA A 183 -0.95 6.40 -1.71
CA ALA A 183 -2.08 5.91 -2.50
C ALA A 183 -3.06 5.09 -1.65
N ALA A 184 -2.54 4.18 -0.82
CA ALA A 184 -3.36 3.41 0.12
C ALA A 184 -4.07 4.32 1.14
N TRP A 185 -3.37 5.30 1.71
CA TRP A 185 -3.96 6.26 2.64
C TRP A 185 -5.08 7.08 2.00
N ALA A 186 -4.84 7.62 0.80
CA ALA A 186 -5.84 8.40 0.07
C ALA A 186 -7.11 7.58 -0.23
N LEU A 187 -6.94 6.32 -0.64
CA LEU A 187 -8.07 5.43 -0.89
C LEU A 187 -8.80 5.03 0.39
N ALA A 188 -8.07 4.78 1.49
CA ALA A 188 -8.70 4.53 2.78
C ALA A 188 -9.54 5.72 3.22
N LYS A 189 -8.98 6.94 3.14
CA LYS A 189 -9.71 8.18 3.46
C LYS A 189 -10.97 8.37 2.61
N TYR A 190 -10.91 7.98 1.34
CA TYR A 190 -12.08 7.97 0.47
C TYR A 190 -13.17 7.04 1.00
N PHE A 191 -12.82 5.80 1.33
CA PHE A 191 -13.80 4.85 1.87
C PHE A 191 -14.36 5.30 3.22
N GLU A 192 -13.59 6.01 4.06
CA GLU A 192 -14.09 6.57 5.33
C GLU A 192 -15.09 7.70 5.15
N ARG A 193 -14.86 8.59 4.18
CA ARG A 193 -15.76 9.70 3.89
C ARG A 193 -17.09 9.23 3.29
N GLY A 194 -17.13 7.99 2.81
CA GLY A 194 -18.28 7.42 2.15
C GLY A 194 -18.53 8.04 0.77
N PRO A 195 -19.50 7.48 0.03
CA PRO A 195 -19.79 7.88 -1.34
C PRO A 195 -20.39 9.29 -1.49
N THR A 196 -20.75 9.96 -0.40
CA THR A 196 -21.28 11.34 -0.39
C THR A 196 -20.20 12.42 -0.41
N ALA A 197 -18.93 12.08 -0.20
CA ALA A 197 -17.85 13.04 -0.41
C ALA A 197 -17.54 13.12 -1.90
N GLY A 198 -17.68 14.31 -2.47
CA GLY A 198 -17.32 14.60 -3.87
C GLY A 198 -15.89 14.20 -4.23
N PRO A 199 -15.49 14.39 -5.50
CA PRO A 199 -14.21 13.90 -6.02
C PRO A 199 -13.04 14.28 -5.10
N LEU A 200 -12.21 13.27 -4.76
CA LEU A 200 -11.09 13.25 -3.81
C LEU A 200 -9.97 14.30 -3.98
N LEU A 201 -10.13 15.26 -4.87
CA LEU A 201 -9.14 16.28 -5.17
C LEU A 201 -9.60 17.64 -4.64
N GLY A 202 -9.42 17.82 -3.33
CA GLY A 202 -9.26 19.13 -2.70
C GLY A 202 -10.54 19.93 -2.50
N GLU A 203 -11.20 19.70 -1.36
CA GLU A 203 -12.01 20.71 -0.69
C GLU A 203 -11.29 21.11 0.61
N GLU A 204 -9.99 21.41 0.48
CA GLU A 204 -9.28 22.24 1.46
C GLU A 204 -9.33 23.65 0.90
N ASP A 205 -10.10 24.50 1.59
CA ASP A 205 -10.11 25.96 1.54
C ASP A 205 -10.15 26.62 0.14
N THR A 206 -11.38 26.90 -0.29
CA THR A 206 -11.68 28.08 -1.10
C THR A 206 -10.99 29.31 -0.54
N GLU A 207 -9.92 29.77 -1.21
CA GLU A 207 -9.75 31.19 -1.55
C GLU A 207 -8.75 31.47 -2.71
N ASP A 208 -8.03 30.48 -3.26
CA ASP A 208 -7.04 30.74 -4.34
C ASP A 208 -7.12 29.77 -5.55
N GLY A 209 -8.35 29.39 -5.92
CA GLY A 209 -8.68 28.35 -6.90
C GLY A 209 -8.62 28.77 -8.38
N GLY A 210 -7.56 29.45 -8.83
CA GLY A 210 -7.47 29.98 -10.21
C GLY A 210 -6.83 29.08 -11.28
N LEU A 211 -6.16 27.97 -10.95
CA LEU A 211 -5.19 27.36 -11.89
C LEU A 211 -5.24 25.84 -12.07
N ARG A 212 -6.29 25.14 -11.62
CA ARG A 212 -6.39 23.68 -11.83
C ARG A 212 -7.72 23.24 -12.41
N ALA A 213 -8.04 23.77 -13.59
CA ALA A 213 -8.98 23.10 -14.48
C ALA A 213 -8.30 21.84 -15.06
N PRO A 214 -8.99 20.69 -15.13
CA PRO A 214 -8.48 19.52 -15.84
C PRO A 214 -8.30 19.86 -17.32
N LEU A 215 -7.07 19.74 -17.83
CA LEU A 215 -6.66 20.05 -19.21
C LEU A 215 -7.36 19.21 -20.32
N LEU A 216 -8.34 18.37 -19.97
CA LEU A 216 -9.04 17.47 -20.88
C LEU A 216 -10.56 17.44 -20.67
N ALA A 217 -11.15 18.48 -20.07
CA ALA A 217 -12.61 18.66 -20.17
C ALA A 217 -12.94 19.15 -21.58
N TRP A 218 -13.18 18.21 -22.50
CA TRP A 218 -13.84 18.52 -23.76
C TRP A 218 -15.22 19.09 -23.42
N PRO A 219 -15.63 20.26 -23.95
CA PRO A 219 -16.95 20.80 -23.67
C PRO A 219 -17.99 19.85 -24.27
N VAL A 220 -18.67 19.11 -23.40
CA VAL A 220 -19.94 18.48 -23.77
C VAL A 220 -20.91 19.64 -24.02
N PRO A 221 -21.46 19.80 -25.24
CA PRO A 221 -22.47 20.80 -25.46
C PRO A 221 -23.63 20.49 -24.52
N THR A 222 -23.93 21.42 -23.63
CA THR A 222 -25.19 21.45 -22.89
C THR A 222 -26.30 21.54 -23.93
N SER A 223 -26.79 20.38 -24.34
CA SER A 223 -28.08 20.22 -25.01
C SER A 223 -29.10 20.82 -24.08
N SER A 224 -29.55 22.03 -24.42
CA SER A 224 -30.71 22.68 -23.84
C SER A 224 -31.88 21.72 -24.02
N MET A 225 -32.32 21.08 -22.93
CA MET A 225 -33.62 20.43 -22.93
C MET A 225 -34.66 21.51 -23.25
N PRO A 226 -35.50 21.33 -24.28
CA PRO A 226 -36.61 22.25 -24.52
C PRO A 226 -37.57 22.15 -23.33
N ARG A 227 -37.76 23.30 -22.68
CA ARG A 227 -38.80 23.55 -21.68
C ARG A 227 -40.14 23.07 -22.22
N GLN A 228 -40.63 21.92 -21.73
CA GLN A 228 -41.99 21.47 -22.00
C GLN A 228 -42.96 22.51 -21.45
N ALA A 229 -43.76 23.11 -22.33
CA ALA A 229 -44.85 23.98 -21.95
C ALA A 229 -45.95 23.16 -21.27
N PRO A 230 -46.59 23.65 -20.20
CA PRO A 230 -47.67 22.95 -19.53
C PRO A 230 -48.89 22.82 -20.45
N ALA A 231 -49.48 21.62 -20.48
CA ALA A 231 -50.67 21.30 -21.27
C ALA A 231 -51.89 22.11 -20.78
N PRO A 232 -52.74 22.63 -21.68
CA PRO A 232 -53.96 23.33 -21.31
C PRO A 232 -54.95 22.37 -20.65
N ARG A 233 -55.41 22.72 -19.44
CA ARG A 233 -56.56 22.10 -18.77
C ARG A 233 -57.79 22.27 -19.67
N ALA A 234 -58.33 21.16 -20.18
CA ALA A 234 -59.67 21.13 -20.70
C ALA A 234 -60.65 21.39 -19.54
N GLN A 235 -61.30 22.56 -19.56
CA GLN A 235 -62.52 22.80 -18.78
C GLN A 235 -63.67 22.12 -19.54
N GLY A 236 -64.17 21.03 -18.97
CA GLY A 236 -65.43 20.41 -19.37
C GLY A 236 -66.57 20.98 -18.53
N PHE A 237 -67.67 21.28 -19.22
CA PHE A 237 -68.96 21.77 -18.73
C PHE A 237 -69.59 20.93 -17.62
#